data_AF-A0A429X5A0-F1
#
_entry.id   AF-A0A429X5A0-F1
#
_cell.length_a   1.000
_cell.length_b   1.000
_cell.length_c   1.000
_cell.angle_alpha   90.00
_cell.angle_beta   90.00
_cell.angle_gamma   90.00
#
_symmetry.space_group_name_H-M   'P 1'
#
loop_
_entity.id
_entity.type
_entity.pdbx_description
1 polymer ?
#
loop_
_entity_poly.entity_id
_entity_poly.type
_entity_poly.pdbx_seq_one_letter_code
_entity_poly.pdbx_strand_id
1 'polypeptide(L)' 'MRKYKVNILLKNGHQMEFITNTDVRTAERQVILGDEYILTKDLYVISFRHIKKMTVEEKCTNW' A
#
# COMPACT_ATOMS: atom_id res chain seq x y z
N MET A 1 15.90 -8.67 -0.32
CA MET A 1 14.45 -8.72 0.00
C MET A 1 13.71 -7.87 -1.01
N ARG A 2 12.60 -8.33 -1.60
CA ARG A 2 11.87 -7.55 -2.62
C ARG A 2 11.29 -6.28 -2.00
N LYS A 3 11.42 -5.17 -2.71
CA LYS A 3 10.88 -3.86 -2.32
C LYS A 3 9.80 -3.46 -3.31
N TYR A 4 8.76 -2.79 -2.83
CA TYR A 4 7.64 -2.31 -3.63
C TYR A 4 7.49 -0.82 -3.38
N LYS A 5 7.44 -0.03 -4.46
CA LYS A 5 7.08 1.38 -4.40
C LYS A 5 5.57 1.47 -4.58
N VAL A 6 4.89 2.04 -3.60
CA VAL A 6 3.43 2.20 -3.60
C VAL A 6 3.12 3.68 -3.76
N ASN A 7 2.32 4.01 -4.78
CA ASN A 7 1.81 5.36 -5.00
C ASN A 7 0.29 5.34 -4.84
N ILE A 8 -0.24 6.25 -4.02
CA ILE A 8 -1.66 6.35 -3.70
C ILE A 8 -2.14 7.76 -4.04
N LEU A 9 -3.19 7.84 -4.85
CA LEU A 9 -4.03 9.04 -4.98
C LEU A 9 -5.25 8.84 -4.09
N LEU A 10 -5.45 9.74 -3.13
CA LEU A 10 -6.60 9.75 -2.23
C LEU A 10 -7.80 10.45 -2.89
N LYS A 11 -9.01 10.14 -2.41
CA LYS A 11 -10.27 10.74 -2.89
C LYS A 11 -10.32 12.26 -2.71
N ASN A 12 -9.60 12.80 -1.73
CA ASN A 12 -9.47 14.25 -1.51
C ASN A 12 -8.42 14.94 -2.40
N GLY A 13 -7.76 14.19 -3.30
CA GLY A 13 -6.76 14.73 -4.21
C GLY A 13 -5.31 14.67 -3.72
N HIS A 14 -5.07 14.33 -2.45
CA HIS A 14 -3.71 14.17 -1.92
C HIS A 14 -3.02 12.95 -2.52
N GLN A 15 -1.71 13.06 -2.72
CA GLN A 15 -0.86 11.96 -3.16
C GLN A 15 0.06 11.51 -2.03
N MET A 16 0.22 10.20 -1.89
CA MET A 16 1.14 9.57 -0.95
C MET A 16 2.02 8.57 -1.68
N GLU A 17 3.29 8.52 -1.28
CA GLU A 17 4.28 7.60 -1.82
C GLU A 17 5.07 6.99 -0.66
N PHE A 18 5.27 5.67 -0.69
CA PHE A 18 6.15 5.00 0.25
C PHE A 18 6.74 3.71 -0.36
N ILE A 19 7.82 3.23 0.27
CA ILE A 19 8.46 1.96 -0.09
C ILE A 19 8.19 0.96 1.03
N THR A 20 7.78 -0.25 0.66
CA THR A 20 7.53 -1.34 1.59
C THR A 20 8.10 -2.66 1.10
N ASN A 21 8.36 -3.57 2.03
CA ASN A 21 8.68 -4.97 1.81
C ASN A 21 7.44 -5.86 1.55
N THR A 22 6.24 -5.29 1.62
CA THR A 22 4.97 -6.00 1.42
C THR A 22 4.41 -5.71 0.03
N ASP A 23 4.09 -6.74 -0.75
CA ASP A 23 3.33 -6.56 -1.99
C ASP A 23 1.86 -6.29 -1.63
N VAL A 24 1.48 -5.01 -1.59
CA VAL A 24 0.13 -4.59 -1.19
C VAL A 24 -0.97 -5.01 -2.18
N ARG A 25 -0.61 -5.56 -3.35
CA ARG A 25 -1.59 -6.12 -4.30
C ARG A 25 -2.12 -7.49 -3.84
N THR A 26 -1.30 -8.24 -3.13
CA THR A 26 -1.57 -9.63 -2.71
C THR A 26 -1.58 -9.82 -1.20
N ALA A 27 -1.21 -8.80 -0.43
CA ALA A 27 -1.23 -8.83 1.02
C ALA A 27 -2.64 -9.11 1.57
N GLU A 28 -2.69 -9.83 2.69
CA GLU A 28 -3.93 -10.12 3.41
C GLU A 28 -4.63 -8.83 3.82
N ARG A 29 -5.94 -8.77 3.57
CA ARG A 29 -6.78 -7.66 4.00
C ARG A 29 -7.40 -7.98 5.34
N GLN A 30 -7.31 -7.03 6.26
CA GLN A 30 -7.96 -7.08 7.56
C GLN A 30 -9.22 -6.23 7.51
N VAL A 31 -10.34 -6.75 8.03
CA VAL A 31 -11.58 -5.99 8.15
C VAL A 31 -11.69 -5.46 9.58
N ILE A 32 -11.67 -4.14 9.74
CA ILE A 32 -11.75 -3.48 11.05
C ILE A 32 -12.92 -2.50 11.00
N LEU A 33 -13.91 -2.70 11.86
CA LEU A 33 -15.13 -1.88 11.92
C LEU A 33 -15.84 -1.73 10.56
N GLY A 34 -15.79 -2.78 9.73
CA GLY A 34 -16.42 -2.81 8.40
C GLY A 34 -15.60 -2.24 7.25
N ASP A 35 -14.43 -1.66 7.53
CA ASP A 35 -13.51 -1.13 6.51
C ASP A 35 -12.34 -2.10 6.27
N GLU A 36 -11.87 -2.17 5.02
CA GLU A 36 -10.72 -3.00 4.63
C GLU A 36 -9.39 -2.24 4.78
N TYR A 37 -8.40 -2.93 5.37
CA TYR A 37 -7.05 -2.43 5.59
C TYR A 37 -5.98 -3.43 5.16
N ILE A 38 -4.81 -2.90 4.77
CA ILE A 38 -3.56 -3.68 4.75
C ILE A 38 -2.63 -3.11 5.81
N LEU A 39 -2.08 -4.00 6.64
CA LEU A 39 -0.92 -3.70 7.48
C LEU A 39 0.33 -4.23 6.78
N THR A 40 1.24 -3.33 6.45
CA THR A 40 2.53 -3.71 5.85
C THR A 40 3.52 -4.15 6.93
N LYS A 41 4.56 -4.91 6.55
CA LYS A 41 5.66 -5.30 7.45
C LYS A 41 6.45 -4.11 7.99
N ASP A 42 6.39 -2.98 7.28
CA ASP A 42 7.05 -1.72 7.66
C ASP A 42 6.10 -0.80 8.44
N LEU A 43 5.00 -1.35 8.98
CA LEU A 43 4.02 -0.68 9.86
C LEU A 43 3.21 0.45 9.21
N TYR A 44 3.18 0.55 7.88
CA TYR A 44 2.17 1.36 7.20
C TYR A 44 0.81 0.68 7.26
N VAL A 45 -0.23 1.46 7.55
CA VAL A 45 -1.64 1.06 7.50
C VAL A 45 -2.29 1.73 6.30
N ILE A 46 -2.84 0.92 5.40
CA ILE A 46 -3.47 1.39 4.16
C ILE A 46 -4.97 1.16 4.28
N SER A 47 -5.76 2.23 4.33
CA SER A 47 -7.22 2.15 4.31
C SER A 47 -7.74 2.29 2.88
N PHE A 48 -8.41 1.25 2.36
CA PHE A 48 -8.96 1.28 0.99
C PHE A 48 -10.10 2.28 0.82
N ARG A 49 -10.81 2.62 1.91
CA ARG A 49 -11.93 3.57 1.92
C ARG A 49 -11.55 4.92 1.33
N HIS A 50 -10.34 5.40 1.56
CA HIS A 50 -9.88 6.73 1.18
C HIS A 50 -9.15 6.76 -0.16
N ILE A 51 -8.84 5.60 -0.74
CA ILE A 51 -8.08 5.49 -1.98
C ILE A 51 -8.98 5.77 -3.18
N LYS A 52 -8.49 6.61 -4.09
CA LYS A 52 -9.06 6.81 -5.43
C LYS A 52 -8.33 5.97 -6.47
N LYS A 53 -7.00 5.92 -6.40
CA LYS A 53 -6.15 5.10 -7.28
C LYS A 53 -4.91 4.65 -6.54
N MET A 54 -4.45 3.43 -6.77
CA MET A 54 -3.20 2.90 -6.24
C MET A 54 -2.40 2.25 -7.37
N THR A 55 -1.11 2.53 -7.44
CA THR A 55 -0.16 1.83 -8.32
C THR A 55 1.00 1.28 -7.49
N VAL A 56 1.47 0.10 -7.88
CA VAL A 56 2.52 -0.63 -7.17
C VAL A 56 3.56 -1.08 -8.19
N GLU A 57 4.81 -0.67 -7.96
CA GLU A 57 5.96 -1.05 -8.78
C GLU A 57 6.89 -1.93 -7.96
N GLU A 58 7.29 -3.08 -8.51
CA GLU A 58 8.37 -3.86 -7.93
C GLU A 58 9.71 -3.14 -8.18
N LYS A 59 10.45 -2.88 -7.10
CA LYS A 59 11.82 -2.37 -7.15
C LYS A 59 12.75 -3.56 -7.00
N CYS A 60 13.25 -4.06 -8.14
CA CYS A 60 14.39 -4.97 -8.15
C CYS A 60 15.61 -4.22 -7.60
N THR A 61 16.06 -4.54 -6.40
CA THR A 61 17.41 -4.18 -5.97
C THR A 61 18.37 -5.16 -6.64
N ASN A 62 19.00 -4.74 -7.74
CA ASN A 62 20.19 -5.42 -8.25
C ASN A 62 21.28 -5.24 -7.18
N TRP A 63 21.68 -6.34 -6.56
CA TRP A 63 22.88 -6.41 -5.74
C TRP A 63 24.00 -7.02 -6.58
#